data_AF-A0A9D5EM36-F1
#
_entry.id   AF-A0A9D5EM36-F1
#
_cell.length_a   1.000
_cell.length_b   1.000
_cell.length_c   1.000
_cell.angle_alpha   90.00
_cell.angle_beta   90.00
_cell.angle_gamma   90.00
#
_symmetry.space_group_name_H-M   'P 1'
#
loop_
_entity.id
_entity.type
_entity.pdbx_description
1 polymer ?
#
loop_
_entity_poly.entity_id
_entity_poly.type
_entity_poly.pdbx_seq_one_letter_code
_entity_poly.pdbx_strand_id
1 'polypeptide(L)'
;MARRPPKNRLSELTPEQQAEAQRIQTALLATAADDIREHAELLASKDDSNTFGATEFTVRDIVHHIGAKAVQTALEGRKKTRLANVTGSEVADSMGFGSI
;
A
#
# COMPACT_ATOMS: atom_id res chain seq x y z
N MET A 1 2.51 8.40 33.71
CA MET A 1 1.78 8.68 32.45
C MET A 1 2.78 8.68 31.30
N ALA A 2 2.84 7.62 30.49
CA ALA A 2 3.75 7.57 29.35
C ALA A 2 3.25 8.51 28.25
N ARG A 3 4.10 9.41 27.76
CA ARG A 3 3.80 10.28 26.62
C ARG A 3 3.46 9.40 25.42
N ARG A 4 2.20 9.47 24.96
CA ARG A 4 1.80 8.89 23.67
C ARG A 4 2.71 9.51 22.60
N PRO A 5 3.45 8.71 21.80
CA PRO A 5 4.27 9.27 20.74
C PRO A 5 3.37 10.07 19.79
N PRO A 6 3.82 11.24 19.30
CA PRO A 6 3.01 12.12 18.47
C PRO A 6 2.47 11.35 17.26
N LYS A 7 1.18 11.55 16.97
CA LYS A 7 0.39 10.83 15.97
C LYS A 7 0.76 11.18 14.52
N ASN A 8 1.96 11.72 14.28
CA ASN A 8 2.32 12.33 13.00
C ASN A 8 3.78 12.03 12.56
N ARG A 9 4.18 10.76 12.56
CA ARG A 9 5.42 10.33 11.86
C ARG A 9 5.31 10.37 10.32
N LEU A 10 4.13 10.65 9.79
CA LEU A 10 3.88 10.82 8.35
C LEU A 10 4.18 12.25 7.85
N SER A 11 4.48 13.19 8.76
CA SER A 11 4.64 14.61 8.42
C SER A 11 5.92 14.97 7.67
N GLU A 12 6.87 14.03 7.54
CA GLU A 12 8.18 14.29 6.95
C GLU A 12 8.56 13.14 5.99
N LEU A 13 7.71 12.87 5.00
CA LEU A 13 8.13 12.04 3.87
C LEU A 13 9.05 12.87 2.97
N THR A 14 10.15 12.28 2.50
CA THR A 14 10.94 12.89 1.41
C THR A 14 10.10 13.01 0.15
N PRO A 15 10.46 13.87 -0.82
CA PRO A 15 9.73 13.97 -2.09
C PRO A 15 9.55 12.62 -2.80
N GLU A 16 10.56 11.75 -2.74
CA GLU A 16 10.53 10.41 -3.34
C GLU A 16 9.60 9.48 -2.57
N GLN A 17 9.60 9.54 -1.24
CA GLN A 17 8.68 8.77 -0.41
C GLN A 17 7.23 9.23 -0.62
N GLN A 18 7.01 10.53 -0.82
CA GLN A 18 5.70 11.08 -1.12
C GLN A 18 5.20 10.62 -2.49
N ALA A 19 6.05 10.64 -3.51
CA ALA A 19 5.73 10.12 -4.84
C ALA A 19 5.40 8.62 -4.81
N GLU A 20 6.17 7.83 -4.05
CA GLU A 20 5.91 6.41 -3.87
C GLU A 20 4.61 6.16 -3.10
N ALA A 21 4.31 6.95 -2.06
CA ALA A 21 3.06 6.87 -1.33
C ALA A 21 1.85 7.15 -2.24
N GLN A 22 1.94 8.16 -3.11
CA GLN A 22 0.90 8.45 -4.11
C GLN A 22 0.72 7.29 -5.10
N ARG A 23 1.82 6.73 -5.63
CA ARG A 23 1.77 5.57 -6.53
C ARG A 23 1.09 4.37 -5.85
N ILE A 24 1.48 4.06 -4.60
CA ILE A 24 0.88 2.97 -3.83
C ILE A 24 -0.61 3.24 -3.60
N GLN A 25 -0.98 4.46 -3.21
CA GLN A 25 -2.38 4.83 -2.97
C GLN A 25 -3.23 4.63 -4.23
N THR A 26 -2.79 5.14 -5.39
CA THR A 26 -3.53 4.99 -6.64
C THR A 26 -3.72 3.52 -7.02
N ALA A 27 -2.67 2.70 -6.93
CA ALA A 27 -2.76 1.28 -7.25
C ALA A 27 -3.60 0.50 -6.22
N LEU A 28 -3.52 0.84 -4.94
CA LEU A 28 -4.30 0.22 -3.89
C LEU A 28 -5.80 0.51 -4.06
N LEU A 29 -6.18 1.74 -4.37
CA LEU A 29 -7.58 2.10 -4.62
C LEU A 29 -8.19 1.26 -5.75
N ALA A 30 -7.44 1.03 -6.82
CA ALA A 30 -7.90 0.20 -7.94
C ALA A 30 -8.03 -1.28 -7.54
N THR A 31 -7.03 -1.84 -6.84
CA THR A 31 -7.00 -3.27 -6.48
C THR A 31 -7.93 -3.64 -5.33
N ALA A 32 -8.25 -2.68 -4.45
CA ALA A 32 -9.16 -2.85 -3.32
C ALA A 32 -10.61 -2.46 -3.63
N ALA A 33 -10.91 -1.98 -4.84
CA ALA A 33 -12.24 -1.46 -5.18
C ALA A 33 -13.38 -2.46 -4.90
N ASP A 34 -13.20 -3.73 -5.28
CA ASP A 34 -14.18 -4.78 -5.04
C ASP A 34 -14.34 -5.10 -3.56
N ASP A 35 -13.25 -5.15 -2.78
CA ASP A 35 -13.31 -5.41 -1.34
C ASP A 35 -14.02 -4.27 -0.61
N ILE A 36 -13.77 -3.02 -1.02
CA ILE A 36 -14.42 -1.83 -0.46
C ILE A 36 -15.92 -1.85 -0.77
N ARG A 37 -16.29 -2.26 -1.99
CA ARG A 37 -17.70 -2.43 -2.37
C ARG A 37 -18.37 -3.52 -1.53
N GLU A 38 -17.74 -4.68 -1.39
CA GLU A 38 -18.23 -5.78 -0.54
C GLU A 38 -18.38 -5.33 0.92
N HIS A 39 -17.41 -4.58 1.43
CA HIS A 39 -17.46 -4.02 2.79
C HIS A 39 -18.68 -3.09 2.97
N ALA A 40 -18.92 -2.22 2.00
CA ALA A 40 -20.03 -1.28 2.04
C ALA A 40 -21.39 -2.00 1.94
N GLU A 41 -21.51 -2.98 1.04
CA GLU A 41 -22.70 -3.82 0.89
C GLU A 41 -23.00 -4.62 2.16
N LEU A 42 -21.96 -5.21 2.77
CA LEU A 42 -22.07 -5.93 4.04
C LEU A 42 -22.65 -5.04 5.13
N LEU A 43 -22.08 -3.84 5.32
CA LEU A 43 -22.53 -2.91 6.35
C LEU A 43 -23.94 -2.37 6.07
N ALA A 44 -24.26 -2.05 4.81
CA ALA A 44 -25.60 -1.62 4.41
C ALA A 44 -26.67 -2.70 4.61
N SER A 45 -26.28 -3.98 4.62
CA SER A 45 -27.19 -5.11 4.85
C SER A 45 -27.56 -5.33 6.33
N LYS A 46 -26.92 -4.64 7.27
CA LYS A 46 -27.16 -4.83 8.72
C LYS A 46 -28.03 -3.71 9.29
N ASP A 47 -28.87 -4.09 10.24
CA ASP A 47 -29.52 -3.16 11.16
C ASP A 47 -28.57 -2.78 12.30
N ASP A 48 -28.84 -1.65 12.97
CA ASP A 48 -28.03 -1.14 14.09
C ASP A 48 -27.88 -2.15 15.25
N SER A 49 -28.80 -3.12 15.37
CA SER A 49 -28.77 -4.18 16.39
C SER A 49 -27.84 -5.36 16.06
N ASN A 50 -27.45 -5.55 14.79
CA ASN A 50 -26.65 -6.68 14.30
C ASN A 50 -25.32 -6.26 13.64
N THR A 51 -24.94 -4.99 13.78
CA THR A 51 -23.66 -4.45 13.28
C THR A 51 -22.44 -5.10 13.94
N PHE A 52 -22.58 -5.53 15.19
CA PHE A 52 -21.50 -6.13 15.99
C PHE A 52 -21.75 -7.61 16.27
N GLY A 53 -20.70 -8.37 16.57
CA GLY A 53 -20.75 -9.83 16.68
C GLY A 53 -20.16 -10.50 15.45
N ALA A 54 -20.87 -11.45 14.84
CA ALA A 54 -20.36 -12.18 13.67
C ALA A 54 -19.97 -11.25 12.50
N THR A 55 -20.76 -10.20 12.27
CA THR A 55 -20.50 -9.16 11.25
C THR A 55 -19.13 -8.50 11.44
N GLU A 56 -18.69 -8.27 12.68
CA GLU A 56 -17.41 -7.60 12.97
C GLU A 56 -16.22 -8.43 12.47
N PHE A 57 -16.29 -9.76 12.59
CA PHE A 57 -15.23 -10.64 12.09
C PHE A 57 -15.15 -10.59 10.57
N THR A 58 -16.28 -10.60 9.87
CA THR A 58 -16.31 -10.44 8.41
C THR A 58 -15.76 -9.08 7.97
N VAL A 59 -16.13 -8.00 8.66
CA VAL A 59 -15.56 -6.65 8.46
C VAL A 59 -14.03 -6.68 8.60
N ARG A 60 -13.52 -7.31 9.66
CA ARG A 60 -12.07 -7.45 9.90
C ARG A 60 -11.38 -8.27 8.80
N ASP A 61 -11.99 -9.34 8.34
CA ASP A 61 -11.42 -10.18 7.27
C ASP A 61 -11.27 -9.38 5.97
N ILE A 62 -12.29 -8.61 5.59
CA ILE A 62 -12.24 -7.73 4.42
C ILE A 62 -11.13 -6.68 4.59
N VAL A 63 -11.02 -6.05 5.76
CA VAL A 63 -9.94 -5.06 6.03
C VAL A 63 -8.56 -5.70 5.97
N HIS A 64 -8.39 -6.92 6.49
CA HIS A 64 -7.11 -7.64 6.38
C HIS A 64 -6.77 -7.99 4.94
N HIS A 65 -7.75 -8.35 4.12
CA HIS A 65 -7.55 -8.60 2.69
C HIS A 65 -7.06 -7.35 1.96
N ILE A 66 -7.70 -6.20 2.22
CA ILE A 66 -7.23 -4.89 1.71
C ILE A 66 -5.80 -4.59 2.19
N GLY A 67 -5.50 -4.87 3.46
CA GLY A 67 -4.15 -4.71 4.02
C GLY A 67 -3.10 -5.58 3.33
N ALA A 68 -3.44 -6.83 2.99
CA ALA A 68 -2.57 -7.72 2.22
C ALA A 68 -2.29 -7.16 0.81
N LYS A 69 -3.33 -6.67 0.12
CA LYS A 69 -3.18 -6.00 -1.19
C LYS A 69 -2.30 -4.76 -1.12
N ALA A 70 -2.38 -3.99 -0.03
CA ALA A 70 -1.53 -2.82 0.19
C ALA A 70 -0.05 -3.20 0.27
N VAL A 71 0.28 -4.26 1.04
CA VAL A 71 1.65 -4.77 1.13
C VAL A 71 2.15 -5.28 -0.22
N GLN A 72 1.31 -6.04 -0.94
CA GLN A 72 1.66 -6.55 -2.26
C GLN A 72 1.94 -5.42 -3.26
N THR A 73 1.05 -4.43 -3.35
CA THR A 73 1.19 -3.24 -4.22
C THR A 73 2.48 -2.46 -3.95
N ALA A 74 2.86 -2.34 -2.68
CA ALA A 74 4.11 -1.70 -2.29
C ALA A 74 5.34 -2.52 -2.75
N LEU A 75 5.28 -3.85 -2.65
CA LEU A 75 6.37 -4.73 -3.10
C LEU A 75 6.53 -4.76 -4.61
N GLU A 76 5.44 -4.72 -5.37
CA GLU A 76 5.47 -4.72 -6.85
C GLU A 76 6.17 -3.48 -7.42
N GLY A 77 5.93 -2.31 -6.83
CA GLY A 77 6.65 -1.10 -7.23
C GLY A 77 8.16 -1.19 -6.99
N ARG A 78 8.57 -1.71 -5.84
CA ARG A 78 10.00 -1.91 -5.51
C ARG A 78 10.68 -2.89 -6.45
N LYS A 79 9.99 -3.96 -6.85
CA LYS A 79 10.51 -4.92 -7.85
C LYS A 79 10.72 -4.23 -9.21
N LYS A 80 9.79 -3.38 -9.64
CA LYS A 80 9.91 -2.63 -10.90
C LYS A 80 11.09 -1.64 -10.88
N THR A 81 11.29 -0.92 -9.77
CA THR A 81 12.46 -0.03 -9.60
C THR A 81 13.77 -0.80 -9.63
N ARG A 82 13.84 -1.96 -8.96
CA ARG A 82 15.05 -2.80 -8.98
C ARG A 82 15.39 -3.28 -10.39
N LEU A 83 14.39 -3.70 -11.18
CA LEU A 83 14.63 -4.18 -12.54
C LEU A 83 15.17 -3.06 -13.45
N ALA A 84 14.63 -1.85 -13.34
CA ALA A 84 15.08 -0.68 -14.11
C ALA A 84 16.52 -0.25 -13.75
N ASN A 85 16.93 -0.43 -12.50
CA ASN A 85 18.29 -0.09 -12.07
C ASN A 85 19.33 -1.13 -12.54
N VAL A 86 18.95 -2.41 -12.64
CA VAL A 86 19.82 -3.49 -13.13
C VAL A 86 20.12 -3.32 -14.63
N THR A 87 19.11 -3.00 -15.44
CA THR A 87 19.32 -2.69 -16.86
C THR A 87 20.15 -1.44 -17.08
N GLY A 88 20.07 -0.46 -16.17
CA GLY A 88 20.92 0.75 -16.20
C GLY A 88 22.40 0.48 -15.87
N SER A 89 22.69 -0.44 -14.96
CA SER A 89 24.08 -0.83 -14.64
C SER A 89 24.72 -1.71 -15.72
N GLU A 90 23.96 -2.60 -16.36
CA GLU A 90 24.48 -3.45 -17.44
C GLU A 90 24.84 -2.66 -18.69
N VAL A 91 24.07 -1.61 -19.04
CA VAL A 91 24.44 -0.71 -20.15
C VAL A 91 25.66 0.14 -19.83
N ALA A 92 25.85 0.55 -18.57
CA ALA A 92 27.02 1.31 -18.14
C ALA A 92 28.30 0.45 -18.13
N ASP A 93 28.22 -0.82 -17.72
CA ASP A 93 29.36 -1.76 -17.81
C ASP A 93 29.68 -2.15 -19.27
N SER A 94 28.71 -2.11 -20.18
CA SER A 94 28.94 -2.36 -21.61
C SER A 94 29.55 -1.16 -22.37
N MET A 95 29.45 0.05 -21.82
CA MET A 95 30.01 1.28 -22.36
C MET A 95 31.27 1.64 -21.58
N GLY A 96 32.38 0.95 -21.86
CA GLY A 96 33.66 1.11 -21.17
C GLY A 96 34.25 2.53 -21.19
N PHE A 97 33.72 3.42 -20.34
CA PHE A 97 34.40 4.65 -19.93
C PHE A 97 35.42 4.28 -18.85
N GLY A 98 36.56 3.77 -19.32
CA GLY A 98 37.78 3.72 -18.53
C GLY A 98 38.15 5.14 -18.08
N SER A 99 38.45 5.28 -16.80
CA SER A 99 38.98 6.49 -16.19
C SER A 99 40.18 7.02 -16.97
N ILE A 100 40.10 8.30 -17.36
CA ILE A 100 41.25 9.19 -17.56
C ILE A 100 40.86 10.58 -17.08
#